data_AF-A0AA39FR22-F1
#
_entry.id   AF-A0AA39FR22-F1
#
_cell.length_a   1.000
_cell.length_b   1.000
_cell.length_c   1.000
_cell.angle_alpha   90.00
_cell.angle_beta   90.00
_cell.angle_gamma   90.00
#
_symmetry.space_group_name_H-M   'P 1'
#
loop_
_entity.id
_entity.type
_entity.pdbx_description
1 polymer ?
#
loop_
_entity_poly.entity_id
_entity_poly.type
_entity_poly.pdbx_seq_one_letter_code
_entity_poly.pdbx_strand_id
1 'polypeptide(L)'
;MRIPTSIFSLFLFPIICNTEDNISIFGNITKFPKCISKYLDDNWILYKIKYNKRYACGEESGKRAAWEINLLKIYEHNLMAEAGHYTYLLSDNELADLTTRQYIRAMVRLLPSPRLKCSERESTMLGAVLHDPRTIPTHFDWRKIGFNTEIIDQASCGSCYAYSIALCIQAQLFKKKKQMIPLSAQQLIDCSKITGNLGCTGGSLKNTFKYLEKAIGIMAQDVYPYVGKEGQCRFRENLSVVNITSWNILPTKNERALEAAVAKIGPIAVSINASPKTFQLYHKGIYDDPSCSSNTVNHAMLVVGYTPNEWIIKNWWGQNWGENGYMRLAKNKNRCGIANYAVYGNID
;
A
#
# COMPACT_ATOMS: atom_id res chain seq x y z
N MET A 1 6.59 7.80 -42.32
CA MET A 1 5.17 7.42 -42.07
C MET A 1 5.16 6.39 -40.95
N ARG A 2 4.52 6.74 -39.83
CA ARG A 2 4.15 5.93 -38.65
C ARG A 2 5.25 5.20 -37.85
N ILE A 3 5.55 5.81 -36.70
CA ILE A 3 6.12 5.22 -35.48
C ILE A 3 5.19 4.09 -35.01
N PRO A 4 5.67 2.86 -34.76
CA PRO A 4 4.95 1.90 -33.95
C PRO A 4 5.39 2.06 -32.48
N THR A 5 4.51 2.65 -31.69
CA THR A 5 4.51 2.60 -30.23
C THR A 5 4.19 1.17 -29.77
N SER A 6 5.19 0.27 -29.75
CA SER A 6 5.11 -0.93 -28.92
C SER A 6 5.83 -0.64 -27.61
N ILE A 7 5.03 -0.33 -26.59
CA ILE A 7 5.44 -0.37 -25.20
C ILE A 7 6.02 -1.77 -24.97
N PHE A 8 7.34 -1.87 -24.83
CA PHE A 8 8.03 -3.09 -24.38
C PHE A 8 7.60 -3.33 -22.93
N SER A 9 6.40 -3.89 -22.76
CA SER A 9 6.01 -4.49 -21.50
C SER A 9 6.80 -5.79 -21.36
N LEU A 10 7.28 -6.06 -20.14
CA LEU A 10 7.97 -7.29 -19.74
C LEU A 10 7.21 -8.59 -20.09
N PHE A 11 5.96 -8.50 -20.59
CA PHE A 11 5.19 -9.61 -21.12
C PHE A 11 5.69 -10.16 -22.48
N LEU A 12 6.65 -9.50 -23.14
CA LEU A 12 7.20 -9.95 -24.44
C LEU A 12 8.52 -10.74 -24.34
N PHE A 13 9.10 -10.90 -23.15
CA PHE A 13 10.32 -11.72 -23.01
C PHE A 13 10.19 -13.17 -23.49
N PRO A 14 9.07 -13.89 -23.28
CA PRO A 14 8.94 -15.25 -23.83
C PRO A 14 8.84 -15.28 -25.37
N ILE A 15 8.51 -14.15 -26.02
CA ILE A 15 8.39 -14.07 -27.49
C ILE A 15 9.77 -13.87 -28.17
N ILE A 16 10.78 -13.38 -27.43
CA ILE A 16 12.10 -13.05 -28.00
C ILE A 16 13.06 -14.24 -27.95
N CYS A 17 12.85 -15.19 -27.03
CA CYS A 17 13.65 -16.41 -26.94
C CYS A 17 12.89 -17.57 -27.60
N ASN A 18 13.15 -17.82 -28.88
CA ASN A 18 12.71 -19.05 -29.54
C ASN A 18 13.22 -20.28 -28.78
N THR A 19 12.48 -21.37 -28.91
CA THR A 19 12.53 -22.70 -28.24
C THR A 19 13.87 -23.46 -28.26
N GLU A 20 15.02 -22.82 -28.50
CA GLU A 20 16.33 -23.47 -28.57
C GLU A 20 17.07 -23.49 -27.23
N ASP A 21 16.77 -22.58 -26.31
CA ASP A 21 17.25 -22.67 -24.93
C ASP A 21 16.20 -23.44 -24.12
N ASN A 22 16.46 -24.72 -23.84
CA ASN A 22 15.72 -25.52 -22.84
C ASN A 22 15.83 -24.83 -21.47
N ILE A 23 15.04 -23.79 -21.22
CA ILE A 23 14.97 -23.11 -19.92
C ILE A 23 14.30 -24.09 -18.97
N SER A 24 15.11 -24.79 -18.18
CA SER A 24 14.61 -25.60 -17.08
C SER A 24 13.89 -24.70 -16.08
N ILE A 25 12.56 -24.80 -16.06
CA ILE A 25 11.67 -24.08 -15.13
C ILE A 25 11.90 -24.56 -13.67
N PHE A 26 12.64 -25.65 -13.48
CA PHE A 26 12.86 -26.29 -12.17
C PHE A 26 14.23 -25.98 -11.53
N GLY A 27 15.00 -25.04 -12.07
CA GLY A 27 16.26 -24.57 -11.49
C GLY A 27 16.18 -23.13 -10.96
N ASN A 28 16.96 -22.80 -9.92
CA ASN A 28 17.13 -21.41 -9.49
C ASN A 28 17.73 -20.59 -10.64
N ILE A 29 16.93 -19.72 -11.26
CA ILE A 29 17.37 -18.84 -12.34
C ILE A 29 18.26 -17.75 -11.71
N THR A 30 19.57 -17.90 -11.85
CA THR A 30 20.57 -16.96 -11.29
C THR A 30 21.08 -15.95 -12.32
N LYS A 31 20.79 -16.17 -13.61
CA LYS A 31 21.17 -15.29 -14.72
C LYS A 31 20.08 -15.30 -15.78
N PHE A 32 19.96 -14.19 -16.51
CA PHE A 32 19.09 -14.13 -17.68
C PHE A 32 19.61 -15.00 -18.83
N PRO A 33 18.71 -15.57 -19.66
CA PRO A 33 19.05 -16.11 -20.97
C PRO A 33 19.81 -15.08 -21.83
N LYS A 34 20.71 -15.54 -22.71
CA LYS A 34 21.53 -14.65 -23.56
C LYS A 34 20.68 -13.74 -24.45
N CYS A 35 19.57 -14.26 -24.96
CA CYS A 35 18.58 -13.50 -25.75
C CYS A 35 18.00 -12.30 -24.99
N ILE A 36 17.94 -12.35 -23.66
CA ILE A 36 17.48 -11.27 -22.78
C ILE A 36 18.64 -10.35 -22.38
N SER A 37 19.78 -10.94 -22.02
CA SER A 37 20.94 -10.21 -21.51
C SER A 37 21.44 -9.14 -22.49
N LYS A 38 21.32 -9.35 -23.80
CA LYS A 38 21.77 -8.39 -24.83
C LYS A 38 21.00 -7.06 -24.85
N TYR A 39 19.81 -7.00 -24.25
CA TYR A 39 18.96 -5.81 -24.23
C TYR A 39 18.93 -5.11 -22.86
N LEU A 40 19.72 -5.56 -21.88
CA LEU A 40 19.67 -4.99 -20.53
C LEU A 40 20.11 -3.52 -20.49
N ASP A 41 21.08 -3.12 -21.31
CA ASP A 41 21.51 -1.72 -21.42
C ASP A 41 20.38 -0.82 -21.92
N ASP A 42 19.74 -1.20 -23.02
CA ASP A 42 18.62 -0.45 -23.61
C ASP A 42 17.43 -0.39 -22.64
N ASN A 43 17.09 -1.52 -22.01
CA ASN A 43 16.02 -1.59 -21.03
C ASN A 43 16.31 -0.72 -19.79
N TRP A 44 17.58 -0.62 -19.37
CA TRP A 44 17.97 0.27 -18.27
C TRP A 44 17.76 1.74 -18.64
N ILE A 45 18.12 2.12 -19.86
CA ILE A 45 17.88 3.49 -20.37
C ILE A 45 16.38 3.78 -20.41
N LEU A 46 15.58 2.85 -20.95
CA LEU A 46 14.11 2.98 -21.00
C LEU A 46 13.49 3.07 -19.60
N TYR A 47 13.95 2.25 -18.65
CA TYR A 47 13.54 2.33 -17.25
C TYR A 47 13.80 3.71 -16.65
N LYS A 48 15.01 4.25 -16.84
CA LYS A 48 15.37 5.58 -16.34
C LYS A 48 14.49 6.68 -16.95
N ILE A 49 14.22 6.61 -18.26
CA ILE A 49 13.33 7.56 -18.93
C ILE A 49 11.90 7.44 -18.40
N LYS A 50 11.36 6.21 -18.33
CA LYS A 50 9.98 5.91 -17.90
C LYS A 50 9.68 6.45 -16.51
N TYR A 51 10.63 6.31 -15.57
CA TYR A 51 10.45 6.72 -14.17
C TYR A 51 11.24 7.98 -13.80
N ASN A 52 11.67 8.76 -14.79
CA ASN A 52 12.42 10.01 -14.64
C ASN A 52 13.59 9.91 -13.63
N LYS A 53 14.37 8.83 -13.74
CA LYS A 53 15.48 8.54 -12.84
C LYS A 53 16.73 9.31 -13.24
N ARG A 54 17.36 9.95 -12.26
CA ARG A 54 18.65 10.62 -12.37
C ARG A 54 19.50 10.21 -11.18
N TYR A 55 20.74 9.82 -11.44
CA TYR A 55 21.66 9.32 -10.42
C TYR A 55 22.95 10.12 -10.44
N ALA A 56 23.56 10.28 -9.26
CA ALA A 56 24.90 10.85 -9.18
C ALA A 56 25.95 9.86 -9.72
N CYS A 57 27.09 10.40 -10.15
CA CYS A 57 28.24 9.59 -10.55
C CYS A 57 28.66 8.67 -9.38
N GLY A 58 28.78 7.36 -9.63
CA GLY A 58 29.08 6.34 -8.61
C GLY A 58 27.87 5.65 -7.97
N GLU A 59 26.66 6.24 -8.03
CA GLU A 59 25.44 5.58 -7.53
C GLU A 59 24.77 4.70 -8.58
N GLU A 60 24.89 5.09 -9.85
CA GLU A 60 24.15 4.46 -10.95
C GLU A 60 24.44 2.95 -11.08
N SER A 61 25.70 2.53 -10.89
CA SER A 61 26.08 1.12 -10.97
C SER A 61 25.34 0.27 -9.92
N GLY A 62 25.23 0.77 -8.68
CA GLY A 62 24.48 0.10 -7.62
C GLY A 62 22.97 0.06 -7.88
N LYS A 63 22.41 1.15 -8.43
CA LYS A 63 20.99 1.23 -8.81
C LYS A 63 20.66 0.26 -9.94
N ARG A 64 21.50 0.21 -10.96
CA ARG A 64 21.40 -0.73 -12.06
C ARG A 64 21.49 -2.18 -11.58
N ALA A 65 22.48 -2.50 -10.74
CA ALA A 65 22.61 -3.84 -10.18
C ALA A 65 21.37 -4.28 -9.39
N ALA A 66 20.80 -3.39 -8.57
CA ALA A 66 19.55 -3.67 -7.86
C ALA A 66 18.38 -3.90 -8.83
N TRP A 67 18.28 -3.10 -9.89
CA TRP A 67 17.27 -3.23 -10.93
C TRP A 67 17.37 -4.54 -11.70
N GLU A 68 18.56 -4.95 -12.13
CA GLU A 68 18.76 -6.24 -12.82
C GLU A 68 18.39 -7.43 -11.93
N ILE A 69 18.75 -7.40 -10.63
CA ILE A 69 18.35 -8.43 -9.66
C ILE A 69 16.82 -8.48 -9.50
N ASN A 70 16.16 -7.33 -9.47
CA ASN A 70 14.70 -7.26 -9.33
C ASN A 70 13.98 -7.70 -10.61
N LEU A 71 14.50 -7.34 -11.79
CA LEU A 71 14.03 -7.86 -13.06
C LEU A 71 14.14 -9.38 -13.14
N LEU A 72 15.23 -9.95 -12.64
CA LEU A 72 15.41 -11.40 -12.64
C LEU A 72 14.33 -12.07 -11.80
N LYS A 73 14.01 -11.47 -10.65
CA LYS A 73 12.90 -11.94 -9.81
C LYS A 73 11.54 -11.81 -10.51
N ILE A 74 11.31 -10.71 -11.22
CA ILE A 74 10.08 -10.51 -12.01
C ILE A 74 9.95 -11.61 -13.06
N TYR A 75 11.03 -11.89 -13.79
CA TYR A 75 11.06 -12.91 -14.83
C TYR A 75 10.77 -14.31 -14.27
N GLU A 76 11.51 -14.73 -13.24
CA GLU A 76 11.31 -16.01 -12.57
C GLU A 76 9.87 -16.16 -12.03
N HIS A 77 9.38 -15.13 -11.32
CA HIS A 77 8.04 -15.15 -10.74
C HIS A 77 6.96 -15.27 -11.82
N ASN A 78 7.07 -14.50 -12.90
CA ASN A 78 6.05 -14.47 -13.94
C ASN A 78 6.02 -15.76 -14.77
N LEU A 79 7.16 -16.44 -14.97
CA LEU A 79 7.18 -17.80 -15.53
C LEU A 79 6.42 -18.79 -14.64
N MET A 80 6.65 -18.74 -13.32
CA MET A 80 5.92 -19.58 -12.37
C MET A 80 4.43 -19.25 -12.32
N ALA A 81 4.07 -17.98 -12.49
CA ALA A 81 2.67 -17.55 -12.59
C ALA A 81 2.00 -18.10 -13.86
N GLU A 82 2.70 -18.10 -15.00
CA GLU A 82 2.23 -18.70 -16.25
C GLU A 82 2.04 -20.21 -16.14
N ALA A 83 2.92 -20.88 -15.38
CA ALA A 83 2.77 -22.30 -15.01
C ALA A 83 1.69 -22.56 -13.94
N GLY A 84 0.95 -21.53 -13.50
CA GLY A 84 -0.17 -21.65 -12.56
C GLY A 84 0.20 -21.71 -11.08
N HIS A 85 1.46 -21.49 -10.71
CA HIS A 85 1.90 -21.50 -9.30
C HIS A 85 1.53 -20.22 -8.54
N TYR A 86 1.29 -19.12 -9.24
CA TYR A 86 0.93 -17.82 -8.64
C TYR A 86 -0.28 -17.19 -9.33
N THR A 87 -1.14 -16.55 -8.54
CA THR A 87 -2.33 -15.82 -9.00
C THR A 87 -2.07 -14.33 -9.26
N TYR A 88 -0.81 -13.91 -9.22
CA TYR A 88 -0.39 -12.53 -9.38
C TYR A 88 0.93 -12.42 -10.13
N LEU A 89 1.12 -11.25 -10.72
CA LEU A 89 2.27 -10.92 -11.56
C LEU A 89 3.05 -9.76 -10.94
N LEU A 90 4.34 -9.74 -11.24
CA LEU A 90 5.24 -8.66 -10.89
C LEU A 90 5.58 -7.83 -12.13
N SER A 91 5.97 -6.58 -11.92
CA SER A 91 6.50 -5.69 -12.95
C SER A 91 7.53 -4.74 -12.34
N ASP A 92 8.34 -4.14 -13.20
CA ASP A 92 9.13 -2.99 -12.81
C ASP A 92 8.21 -1.81 -12.43
N ASN A 93 8.68 -0.98 -11.50
CA ASN A 93 8.04 0.26 -11.05
C ASN A 93 9.14 1.20 -10.55
N GLU A 94 8.81 2.38 -10.02
CA GLU A 94 9.78 3.35 -9.52
C GLU A 94 10.69 2.79 -8.43
N LEU A 95 10.30 1.71 -7.75
CA LEU A 95 11.07 1.10 -6.66
C LEU A 95 11.98 -0.02 -7.17
N ALA A 96 11.95 -0.36 -8.47
CA ALA A 96 12.70 -1.50 -9.00
C ALA A 96 14.23 -1.29 -8.94
N ASP A 97 14.71 -0.05 -8.85
CA ASP A 97 16.13 0.28 -8.64
C ASP A 97 16.60 0.22 -7.17
N LEU A 98 15.75 -0.27 -6.26
CA LEU A 98 16.06 -0.42 -4.85
C LEU A 98 16.27 -1.89 -4.48
N THR A 99 17.36 -2.16 -3.75
CA THR A 99 17.48 -3.43 -3.01
C THR A 99 16.37 -3.55 -1.97
N THR A 100 15.99 -4.77 -1.56
CA THR A 100 14.98 -4.99 -0.52
C THR A 100 15.29 -4.22 0.78
N ARG A 101 16.57 -4.11 1.15
CA ARG A 101 17.02 -3.33 2.31
C ARG A 101 16.75 -1.83 2.13
N GLN A 102 17.07 -1.28 0.97
CA GLN A 102 16.82 0.14 0.65
C GLN A 102 15.31 0.42 0.58
N TYR A 103 14.54 -0.46 -0.06
CA TYR A 103 13.09 -0.39 -0.14
C TYR A 103 12.44 -0.38 1.26
N ILE A 104 12.78 -1.33 2.14
CA ILE A 104 12.24 -1.37 3.50
C ILE A 104 12.62 -0.08 4.25
N ARG A 105 13.88 0.35 4.15
CA ARG A 105 14.36 1.57 4.80
C ARG A 105 13.72 2.84 4.22
N ALA A 106 13.29 2.88 2.97
CA ALA A 106 12.69 4.06 2.38
C ALA A 106 11.17 4.11 2.60
N MET A 107 10.48 3.01 2.32
CA MET A 107 9.03 3.01 2.13
C MET A 107 8.25 2.46 3.33
N VAL A 108 8.86 1.56 4.10
CA VAL A 108 8.19 0.69 5.07
C VAL A 108 8.57 1.12 6.49
N ARG A 109 7.89 2.16 6.98
CA ARG A 109 8.24 2.90 8.22
C ARG A 109 7.13 2.91 9.29
N LEU A 110 6.25 1.92 9.29
CA LEU A 110 5.25 1.83 10.35
C LEU A 110 5.91 1.38 11.67
N LEU A 111 5.68 2.15 12.73
CA LEU A 111 6.10 1.81 14.08
C LEU A 111 5.11 0.81 14.71
N PRO A 112 5.60 -0.21 15.43
CA PRO A 112 4.74 -1.16 16.11
C PRO A 112 3.92 -0.44 17.20
N SER A 113 2.65 -0.79 17.32
CA SER A 113 1.77 -0.30 18.39
C SER A 113 1.56 -1.39 19.43
N PRO A 114 1.97 -1.18 20.70
CA PRO A 114 1.63 -2.10 21.78
C PRO A 114 0.13 -2.24 21.93
N ARG A 115 -0.31 -3.49 22.11
CA ARG A 115 -1.71 -3.90 22.29
C ARG A 115 -2.33 -3.12 23.46
N LEU A 116 -3.55 -2.63 23.27
CA LEU A 116 -4.48 -2.48 24.38
C LEU A 116 -5.48 -3.63 24.22
N LYS A 117 -5.91 -4.27 25.33
CA LYS A 117 -7.07 -5.15 25.30
C LYS A 117 -8.22 -4.35 24.68
N CYS A 118 -8.93 -4.91 23.70
CA CYS A 118 -10.19 -4.32 23.22
C CYS A 118 -11.05 -3.98 24.45
N SER A 119 -11.56 -2.76 24.52
CA SER A 119 -12.52 -2.41 25.55
C SER A 119 -13.82 -3.20 25.33
N GLU A 120 -14.52 -3.57 26.41
CA GLU A 120 -15.78 -4.34 26.33
C GLU A 120 -16.88 -3.63 25.52
N ARG A 121 -16.77 -2.31 25.29
CA ARG A 121 -17.67 -1.54 24.42
C ARG A 121 -17.39 -1.74 22.92
N GLU A 122 -16.13 -1.97 22.53
CA GLU A 122 -15.74 -2.19 21.13
C GLU A 122 -16.21 -3.56 20.61
N SER A 123 -16.30 -4.56 21.50
CA SER A 123 -16.86 -5.88 21.17
C SER A 123 -18.38 -5.86 20.97
N THR A 124 -19.11 -4.88 21.52
CA THR A 124 -20.58 -4.85 21.45
C THR A 124 -21.11 -4.35 20.10
N MET A 125 -20.56 -3.28 19.54
CA MET A 125 -21.01 -2.77 18.22
C MET A 125 -20.71 -3.75 17.10
N LEU A 126 -19.50 -4.33 17.09
CA LEU A 126 -19.14 -5.32 16.10
C LEU A 126 -19.85 -6.66 16.35
N GLY A 127 -20.09 -7.02 17.62
CA GLY A 127 -20.90 -8.17 17.99
C GLY A 127 -22.30 -8.11 17.39
N ALA A 128 -22.98 -6.96 17.47
CA ALA A 128 -24.29 -6.76 16.85
C ALA A 128 -24.25 -6.89 15.30
N VAL A 129 -23.21 -6.35 14.64
CA VAL A 129 -23.05 -6.46 13.18
C VAL A 129 -22.71 -7.89 12.74
N LEU A 130 -21.93 -8.62 13.54
CA LEU A 130 -21.58 -10.02 13.28
C LEU A 130 -22.77 -10.98 13.50
N HIS A 131 -23.77 -10.56 14.28
CA HIS A 131 -24.96 -11.37 14.62
C HIS A 131 -25.98 -11.49 13.48
N ASP A 132 -26.05 -10.57 12.51
CA ASP A 132 -26.84 -10.77 11.28
C ASP A 132 -25.95 -10.71 10.01
N PRO A 133 -25.40 -11.87 9.60
CA PRO A 133 -24.50 -11.97 8.44
C PRO A 133 -25.18 -11.60 7.12
N ARG A 134 -26.51 -11.67 7.04
CA ARG A 134 -27.27 -11.35 5.80
C ARG A 134 -27.20 -9.87 5.45
N THR A 135 -26.79 -9.04 6.41
CA THR A 135 -26.67 -7.59 6.22
C THR A 135 -25.33 -7.18 5.59
N ILE A 136 -24.36 -8.10 5.46
CA ILE A 136 -23.05 -7.84 4.88
C ILE A 136 -23.04 -8.38 3.44
N PRO A 137 -22.87 -7.51 2.43
CA PRO A 137 -22.84 -7.96 1.04
C PRO A 137 -21.60 -8.83 0.79
N THR A 138 -21.71 -9.85 -0.07
CA THR A 138 -20.60 -10.77 -0.40
C THR A 138 -19.43 -10.09 -1.12
N HIS A 139 -19.69 -8.95 -1.74
CA HIS A 139 -18.71 -8.11 -2.41
C HIS A 139 -19.08 -6.63 -2.21
N PHE A 140 -18.07 -5.81 -1.94
CA PHE A 140 -18.27 -4.38 -1.70
C PHE A 140 -17.05 -3.59 -2.16
N ASP A 141 -17.25 -2.43 -2.81
CA ASP A 141 -16.16 -1.56 -3.26
C ASP A 141 -16.57 -0.10 -3.13
N TRP A 142 -15.95 0.62 -2.21
CA TRP A 142 -16.23 2.04 -1.96
C TRP A 142 -15.96 2.92 -3.18
N ARG A 143 -15.07 2.51 -4.09
CA ARG A 143 -14.77 3.24 -5.33
C ARG A 143 -15.97 3.28 -6.26
N LYS A 144 -16.70 2.16 -6.36
CA LYS A 144 -17.89 2.02 -7.22
C LYS A 144 -19.06 2.90 -6.77
N ILE A 145 -19.07 3.32 -5.50
CA ILE A 145 -20.10 4.20 -4.94
C ILE A 145 -19.62 5.65 -4.78
N GLY A 146 -18.42 5.99 -5.29
CA GLY A 146 -17.96 7.38 -5.41
C GLY A 146 -16.79 7.77 -4.51
N PHE A 147 -16.25 6.88 -3.68
CA PHE A 147 -15.03 7.14 -2.90
C PHE A 147 -13.78 7.00 -3.78
N ASN A 148 -13.64 7.91 -4.75
CA ASN A 148 -12.53 7.96 -5.69
C ASN A 148 -11.59 9.08 -5.26
N THR A 149 -10.51 8.72 -4.56
CA THR A 149 -9.45 9.67 -4.19
C THR A 149 -8.31 9.61 -5.20
N GLU A 150 -7.56 10.70 -5.31
CA GLU A 150 -6.39 10.79 -6.19
C GLU A 150 -5.37 9.69 -5.91
N ILE A 151 -4.51 9.41 -6.89
CA ILE A 151 -3.36 8.54 -6.68
C ILE A 151 -2.30 9.31 -5.89
N ILE A 152 -1.84 8.72 -4.81
CA ILE A 152 -0.94 9.35 -3.84
C ILE A 152 0.44 8.72 -3.97
N ASP A 153 1.47 9.55 -3.84
CA ASP A 153 2.85 9.12 -3.68
C ASP A 153 3.44 9.74 -2.40
N GLN A 154 3.82 8.90 -1.43
CA GLN A 154 4.50 9.29 -0.20
C GLN A 154 5.98 9.65 -0.43
N ALA A 155 6.47 9.48 -1.66
CA ALA A 155 7.85 9.68 -2.06
C ALA A 155 8.82 8.96 -1.08
N SER A 156 9.91 9.62 -0.69
CA SER A 156 10.89 9.07 0.25
C SER A 156 10.53 9.24 1.73
N CYS A 157 9.34 9.74 2.05
CA CYS A 157 8.90 9.98 3.42
C CYS A 157 8.14 8.76 3.96
N GLY A 158 8.52 8.26 5.14
CA GLY A 158 7.87 7.16 5.85
C GLY A 158 6.49 7.49 6.43
N SER A 159 5.60 8.05 5.61
CA SER A 159 4.32 8.67 5.99
C SER A 159 3.09 7.80 5.74
N CYS A 160 3.28 6.50 5.51
CA CYS A 160 2.17 5.55 5.30
C CYS A 160 1.09 5.62 6.39
N TYR A 161 1.48 5.83 7.66
CA TYR A 161 0.56 5.98 8.78
C TYR A 161 -0.33 7.22 8.64
N ALA A 162 0.22 8.32 8.14
CA ALA A 162 -0.48 9.58 7.99
C ALA A 162 -1.54 9.47 6.88
N TYR A 163 -1.14 8.98 5.70
CA TYR A 163 -2.09 8.78 4.60
C TYR A 163 -3.18 7.76 4.93
N SER A 164 -2.84 6.65 5.59
CA SER A 164 -3.81 5.64 6.01
C SER A 164 -4.92 6.24 6.88
N ILE A 165 -4.56 7.09 7.84
CA ILE A 165 -5.50 7.72 8.77
C ILE A 165 -6.26 8.87 8.11
N ALA A 166 -5.57 9.74 7.37
CA ALA A 166 -6.20 10.85 6.65
C ALA A 166 -7.30 10.33 5.70
N LEU A 167 -7.02 9.30 4.90
CA LEU A 167 -8.02 8.75 3.99
C LEU A 167 -9.10 7.95 4.71
N CYS A 168 -8.81 7.32 5.86
CA CYS A 168 -9.83 6.68 6.69
C CYS A 168 -10.85 7.70 7.24
N ILE A 169 -10.40 8.90 7.62
CA ILE A 169 -11.28 9.98 8.08
C ILE A 169 -12.01 10.63 6.91
N GLN A 170 -11.34 10.83 5.77
CA GLN A 170 -11.98 11.30 4.53
C GLN A 170 -13.12 10.36 4.11
N ALA A 171 -12.96 9.05 4.32
CA ALA A 171 -14.01 8.06 4.11
C ALA A 171 -15.25 8.31 4.99
N GLN A 172 -15.07 8.75 6.24
CA GLN A 172 -16.18 9.11 7.11
C GLN A 172 -16.88 10.39 6.64
N LEU A 173 -16.12 11.40 6.19
CA LEU A 173 -16.66 12.61 5.58
C LEU A 173 -17.52 12.26 4.35
N PHE A 174 -17.00 11.42 3.48
CA PHE A 174 -17.71 10.95 2.30
C PHE A 174 -19.01 10.25 2.67
N LYS A 175 -18.96 9.32 3.62
CA LYS A 175 -20.12 8.52 3.99
C LYS A 175 -21.20 9.33 4.71
N LYS A 176 -20.82 10.09 5.76
CA LYS A 176 -21.74 10.80 6.66
C LYS A 176 -22.15 12.17 6.13
N LYS A 177 -21.19 12.96 5.65
CA LYS A 177 -21.41 14.36 5.23
C LYS A 177 -21.52 14.53 3.70
N LYS A 178 -21.33 13.46 2.92
CA LYS A 178 -21.33 13.48 1.44
C LYS A 178 -20.27 14.43 0.85
N GLN A 179 -19.17 14.61 1.56
CA GLN A 179 -18.07 15.50 1.18
C GLN A 179 -16.83 14.70 0.80
N MET A 180 -16.24 15.03 -0.36
CA MET A 180 -14.97 14.48 -0.83
C MET A 180 -13.84 15.52 -0.66
N ILE A 181 -13.45 15.77 0.59
CA ILE A 181 -12.39 16.73 0.92
C ILE A 181 -11.10 15.96 1.23
N PRO A 182 -10.02 16.10 0.44
CA PRO A 182 -8.73 15.52 0.77
C PRO A 182 -8.19 16.11 2.08
N LEU A 183 -7.72 15.25 2.99
CA LEU A 183 -7.25 15.64 4.32
C LEU A 183 -5.72 15.67 4.40
N SER A 184 -5.18 16.58 5.21
CA SER A 184 -3.75 16.82 5.28
C SER A 184 -2.99 15.70 5.99
N ALA A 185 -2.31 14.87 5.20
CA ALA A 185 -1.30 13.95 5.73
C ALA A 185 -0.10 14.70 6.34
N GLN A 186 0.20 15.91 5.84
CA GLN A 186 1.31 16.72 6.33
C GLN A 186 1.08 17.22 7.76
N GLN A 187 -0.14 17.61 8.12
CA GLN A 187 -0.50 17.91 9.50
C GLN A 187 -0.14 16.73 10.42
N LEU A 188 -0.49 15.51 10.02
CA LEU A 188 -0.19 14.32 10.81
C LEU A 188 1.32 14.09 10.94
N ILE A 189 2.11 14.34 9.88
CA ILE A 189 3.57 14.25 9.92
C ILE A 189 4.18 15.25 10.90
N ASP A 190 3.76 16.51 10.82
CA ASP A 190 4.39 17.60 11.56
C ASP A 190 3.94 17.67 13.02
N CYS A 191 2.67 17.33 13.30
CA CYS A 191 2.03 17.61 14.59
C CYS A 191 1.89 16.40 15.52
N SER A 192 1.94 15.17 15.02
CA SER A 192 1.69 13.97 15.86
C SER A 192 2.91 13.46 16.64
N LYS A 193 4.00 14.23 16.68
CA LYS A 193 5.19 13.92 17.48
C LYS A 193 4.89 13.80 18.97
N ILE A 194 3.99 14.66 19.47
CA ILE A 194 3.56 14.69 20.88
C ILE A 194 2.89 13.39 21.35
N THR A 195 2.49 12.51 20.43
CA THR A 195 1.91 11.19 20.72
C THR A 195 2.82 10.04 20.32
N GLY A 196 4.07 10.32 19.91
CA GLY A 196 5.10 9.31 19.65
C GLY A 196 5.29 8.93 18.18
N ASN A 197 4.77 9.70 17.22
CA ASN A 197 5.19 9.57 15.83
C ASN A 197 6.51 10.32 15.58
N LEU A 198 7.20 9.99 14.50
CA LEU A 198 8.56 10.46 14.18
C LEU A 198 8.63 11.07 12.78
N GLY A 199 7.58 11.77 12.36
CA GLY A 199 7.49 12.43 11.06
C GLY A 199 7.73 11.46 9.90
N CYS A 200 8.71 11.74 9.05
CA CYS A 200 9.10 10.88 7.93
C CYS A 200 9.94 9.65 8.33
N THR A 201 10.43 9.57 9.58
CA THR A 201 11.16 8.40 10.08
C THR A 201 10.23 7.24 10.39
N GLY A 202 8.94 7.54 10.60
CA GLY A 202 7.89 6.56 10.81
C GLY A 202 6.84 7.04 11.81
N GLY A 203 5.75 6.29 11.90
CA GLY A 203 4.67 6.57 12.84
C GLY A 203 3.77 5.36 13.00
N SER A 204 2.75 5.45 13.84
CA SER A 204 1.79 4.38 14.04
C SER A 204 0.36 4.89 13.92
N LEU A 205 -0.55 4.01 13.49
CA LEU A 205 -1.97 4.33 13.38
C LEU A 205 -2.56 4.78 14.73
N LYS A 206 -2.15 4.12 15.82
CA LYS A 206 -2.55 4.44 17.20
C LYS A 206 -2.16 5.85 17.61
N ASN A 207 -0.88 6.19 17.47
CA ASN A 207 -0.36 7.49 17.91
C ASN A 207 -0.97 8.62 17.09
N THR A 208 -1.26 8.35 15.81
CA THR A 208 -1.92 9.30 14.92
C THR A 208 -3.35 9.59 15.38
N PHE A 209 -4.13 8.57 15.71
CA PHE A 209 -5.46 8.80 16.29
C PHE A 209 -5.41 9.46 17.66
N LYS A 210 -4.46 9.09 18.54
CA LYS A 210 -4.25 9.79 19.82
C LYS A 210 -3.92 11.27 19.63
N TYR A 211 -3.22 11.63 18.55
CA TYR A 211 -2.96 13.02 18.22
C TYR A 211 -4.27 13.72 17.83
N LEU A 212 -5.06 13.10 16.95
CA LEU A 212 -6.33 13.66 16.49
C LEU A 212 -7.37 13.78 17.61
N GLU A 213 -7.35 12.89 18.60
CA GLU A 213 -8.18 12.99 19.81
C GLU A 213 -7.80 14.22 20.65
N LYS A 214 -6.51 14.59 20.70
CA LYS A 214 -6.03 15.80 21.40
C LYS A 214 -6.23 17.08 20.59
N ALA A 215 -5.96 17.01 19.30
CA ALA A 215 -6.10 18.14 18.38
C ALA A 215 -7.56 18.41 18.01
N ILE A 216 -8.44 17.45 18.27
CA ILE A 216 -9.87 17.40 17.96
C ILE A 216 -10.16 17.39 16.45
N GLY A 217 -9.25 17.88 15.61
CA GLY A 217 -9.54 18.12 14.20
C GLY A 217 -8.40 17.84 13.23
N ILE A 218 -8.75 17.84 11.95
CA ILE A 218 -7.82 17.71 10.83
C ILE A 218 -8.17 18.72 9.74
N MET A 219 -7.16 19.38 9.20
CA MET A 219 -7.25 20.38 8.14
C MET A 219 -7.28 19.70 6.76
N ALA A 220 -7.82 20.40 5.78
CA ALA A 220 -7.78 19.96 4.39
C ALA A 220 -6.36 20.03 3.80
N GLN A 221 -6.11 19.18 2.81
CA GLN A 221 -4.85 19.06 2.09
C GLN A 221 -4.48 20.35 1.34
N ASP A 222 -5.44 21.09 0.82
CA ASP A 222 -5.22 22.37 0.13
C ASP A 222 -4.76 23.49 1.06
N VAL A 223 -5.25 23.51 2.31
CA VAL A 223 -4.85 24.46 3.34
C VAL A 223 -3.52 24.07 4.00
N TYR A 224 -3.24 22.77 4.14
CA TYR A 224 -1.97 22.25 4.66
C TYR A 224 -1.38 21.20 3.71
N PRO A 225 -0.71 21.64 2.61
CA PRO A 225 -0.23 20.74 1.57
C PRO A 225 0.89 19.80 1.99
N TYR A 226 0.94 18.66 1.32
CA TYR A 226 2.01 17.68 1.46
C TYR A 226 3.33 18.20 0.89
N VAL A 227 4.36 18.14 1.73
CA VAL A 227 5.73 18.55 1.39
C VAL A 227 6.67 17.34 1.29
N GLY A 228 6.30 16.20 1.88
CA GLY A 228 7.13 14.99 1.85
C GLY A 228 8.40 15.07 2.70
N LYS A 229 8.42 16.00 3.66
CA LYS A 229 9.46 16.14 4.68
C LYS A 229 8.85 16.63 5.97
N GLU A 230 9.54 16.39 7.07
CA GLU A 230 9.13 16.88 8.37
C GLU A 230 9.30 18.40 8.46
N GLY A 231 8.29 19.07 8.99
CA GLY A 231 8.27 20.51 9.23
C GLY A 231 7.82 20.87 10.65
N GLN A 232 7.63 22.17 10.87
CA GLN A 232 6.99 22.67 12.08
C GLN A 232 5.48 22.43 12.00
N CYS A 233 4.86 22.08 13.13
CA CYS A 233 3.41 21.94 13.20
C CYS A 233 2.71 23.28 12.96
N ARG A 234 1.87 23.35 11.94
CA ARG A 234 1.07 24.54 11.57
C ARG A 234 -0.44 24.32 11.70
N PHE A 235 -0.84 23.36 12.54
CA PHE A 235 -2.25 23.07 12.78
C PHE A 235 -2.96 24.29 13.35
N ARG A 236 -4.15 24.59 12.83
CA ARG A 236 -5.04 25.65 13.29
C ARG A 236 -6.44 25.07 13.43
N GLU A 237 -6.94 25.04 14.66
CA GLU A 237 -8.22 24.42 15.00
C GLU A 237 -9.40 25.02 14.22
N ASN A 238 -9.41 26.34 14.05
CA ASN A 238 -10.44 27.06 13.29
C ASN A 238 -10.44 26.76 11.78
N LEU A 239 -9.43 26.06 11.26
CA LEU A 239 -9.34 25.60 9.87
C LEU A 239 -9.49 24.07 9.76
N SER A 240 -9.83 23.39 10.86
CA SER A 240 -10.23 22.00 10.82
C SER A 240 -11.48 21.84 9.96
N VAL A 241 -11.49 20.85 9.08
CA VAL A 241 -12.66 20.52 8.25
C VAL A 241 -13.56 19.47 8.89
N VAL A 242 -13.05 18.74 9.88
CA VAL A 242 -13.80 17.71 10.57
C VAL A 242 -13.22 17.42 11.93
N ASN A 243 -14.11 17.17 12.91
CA ASN A 243 -13.70 16.81 14.25
C ASN A 243 -13.79 15.31 14.47
N ILE A 244 -12.80 14.75 15.17
CA ILE A 244 -12.68 13.33 15.46
C ILE A 244 -13.25 13.09 16.85
N THR A 245 -14.41 12.45 16.92
CA THR A 245 -15.14 12.26 18.18
C THR A 245 -14.66 11.02 18.95
N SER A 246 -14.23 9.98 18.23
CA SER A 246 -13.69 8.75 18.80
C SER A 246 -12.98 7.94 17.71
N TRP A 247 -12.25 6.91 18.11
CA TRP A 247 -11.62 5.96 17.20
C TRP A 247 -11.60 4.58 17.86
N ASN A 248 -11.56 3.52 17.06
CA ASN A 248 -11.67 2.16 17.55
C ASN A 248 -10.69 1.23 16.84
N ILE A 249 -10.30 0.15 17.52
CA ILE A 249 -9.47 -0.92 16.97
C ILE A 249 -10.34 -2.16 16.77
N LEU A 250 -10.31 -2.74 15.58
CA LEU A 250 -11.02 -3.99 15.30
C LEU A 250 -10.36 -5.18 16.00
N PRO A 251 -11.13 -6.24 16.33
CA PRO A 251 -10.57 -7.46 16.88
C PRO A 251 -9.43 -8.01 16.04
N THR A 252 -8.32 -8.32 16.71
CA THR A 252 -7.08 -8.78 16.08
C THR A 252 -7.29 -10.11 15.37
N LYS A 253 -6.68 -10.26 14.18
CA LYS A 253 -6.72 -11.48 13.33
C LYS A 253 -8.14 -11.89 12.89
N ASN A 254 -9.12 -11.00 13.00
CA ASN A 254 -10.49 -11.29 12.62
C ASN A 254 -10.83 -10.64 11.27
N GLU A 255 -10.66 -11.37 10.18
CA GLU A 255 -10.98 -10.88 8.84
C GLU A 255 -12.48 -10.64 8.63
N ARG A 256 -13.35 -11.39 9.33
CA ARG A 256 -14.79 -11.18 9.29
C ARG A 256 -15.20 -9.86 9.95
N ALA A 257 -14.51 -9.49 11.04
CA ALA A 257 -14.64 -8.18 11.66
C ALA A 257 -14.25 -7.05 10.70
N LEU A 258 -13.12 -7.22 10.00
CA LEU A 258 -12.66 -6.28 9.00
C LEU A 258 -13.67 -6.15 7.85
N GLU A 259 -14.24 -7.26 7.38
CA GLU A 259 -15.25 -7.29 6.31
C GLU A 259 -16.50 -6.52 6.69
N ALA A 260 -17.02 -6.81 7.88
CA ALA A 260 -18.15 -6.13 8.49
C ALA A 260 -17.90 -4.61 8.61
N ALA A 261 -16.72 -4.23 9.10
CA ALA A 261 -16.33 -2.83 9.24
C ALA A 261 -16.24 -2.14 7.88
N VAL A 262 -15.63 -2.78 6.87
CA VAL A 262 -15.55 -2.20 5.52
C VAL A 262 -16.94 -1.94 4.95
N ALA A 263 -17.88 -2.88 5.07
CA ALA A 263 -19.24 -2.68 4.56
C ALA A 263 -20.06 -1.66 5.35
N LYS A 264 -19.98 -1.68 6.68
CA LYS A 264 -20.89 -0.91 7.55
C LYS A 264 -20.33 0.41 8.01
N ILE A 265 -19.01 0.57 8.08
CA ILE A 265 -18.33 1.76 8.63
C ILE A 265 -17.75 2.61 7.51
N GLY A 266 -17.01 2.03 6.58
CA GLY A 266 -16.25 2.77 5.57
C GLY A 266 -14.94 2.09 5.24
N PRO A 267 -14.12 2.68 4.36
CA PRO A 267 -12.73 2.30 4.21
C PRO A 267 -11.97 2.27 5.55
N ILE A 268 -11.19 1.21 5.79
CA ILE A 268 -10.54 0.92 7.08
C ILE A 268 -9.02 1.00 6.96
N ALA A 269 -8.39 1.74 7.86
CA ALA A 269 -6.93 1.83 7.94
C ALA A 269 -6.35 0.53 8.53
N VAL A 270 -5.39 -0.07 7.86
CA VAL A 270 -4.81 -1.37 8.25
C VAL A 270 -3.30 -1.32 8.27
N SER A 271 -2.70 -2.13 9.14
CA SER A 271 -1.27 -2.43 9.14
C SER A 271 -1.04 -3.76 8.45
N ILE A 272 -0.04 -3.83 7.58
CA ILE A 272 0.33 -5.03 6.83
C ILE A 272 1.86 -5.22 6.84
N ASN A 273 2.29 -6.44 6.56
CA ASN A 273 3.66 -6.77 6.21
C ASN A 273 3.91 -6.43 4.74
N ALA A 274 4.78 -5.47 4.48
CA ALA A 274 5.22 -5.14 3.13
C ALA A 274 6.70 -5.52 2.90
N SER A 275 7.31 -6.30 3.78
CA SER A 275 8.74 -6.69 3.67
C SER A 275 9.12 -7.46 2.40
N PRO A 276 8.27 -8.37 1.86
CA PRO A 276 8.66 -9.17 0.71
C PRO A 276 9.02 -8.35 -0.53
N LYS A 277 10.01 -8.81 -1.29
CA LYS A 277 10.39 -8.22 -2.59
C LYS A 277 9.25 -8.29 -3.62
N THR A 278 8.46 -9.35 -3.58
CA THR A 278 7.23 -9.52 -4.38
C THR A 278 6.20 -8.43 -4.08
N PHE A 279 6.13 -7.93 -2.83
CA PHE A 279 5.28 -6.80 -2.47
C PHE A 279 5.78 -5.49 -3.10
N GLN A 280 7.10 -5.26 -3.02
CA GLN A 280 7.76 -4.11 -3.67
C GLN A 280 7.47 -4.05 -5.17
N LEU A 281 7.43 -5.20 -5.85
CA LEU A 281 7.31 -5.32 -7.31
C LEU A 281 5.90 -5.74 -7.79
N TYR A 282 4.92 -5.75 -6.89
CA TYR A 282 3.56 -6.18 -7.23
C TYR A 282 2.98 -5.33 -8.38
N HIS A 283 2.36 -6.00 -9.33
CA HIS A 283 1.74 -5.35 -10.49
C HIS A 283 0.23 -5.61 -10.59
N LYS A 284 -0.20 -6.88 -10.65
CA LYS A 284 -1.63 -7.21 -10.78
C LYS A 284 -1.93 -8.63 -10.34
N GLY A 285 -3.21 -8.92 -10.08
CA GLY A 285 -3.66 -10.25 -9.63
C GLY A 285 -3.85 -10.33 -8.12
N ILE A 286 -4.24 -11.50 -7.62
CA ILE A 286 -4.48 -11.73 -6.18
C ILE A 286 -3.14 -12.06 -5.53
N TYR A 287 -2.61 -11.12 -4.75
CA TYR A 287 -1.36 -11.29 -4.03
C TYR A 287 -1.53 -12.29 -2.88
N ASP A 288 -0.74 -13.37 -2.89
CA ASP A 288 -0.77 -14.43 -1.88
C ASP A 288 0.61 -15.01 -1.58
N ASP A 289 1.62 -14.15 -1.38
CA ASP A 289 2.98 -14.60 -1.07
C ASP A 289 3.10 -15.20 0.35
N PRO A 290 3.49 -16.48 0.52
CA PRO A 290 3.77 -17.09 1.82
C PRO A 290 4.76 -16.33 2.69
N SER A 291 5.77 -15.68 2.10
CA SER A 291 6.76 -14.86 2.79
C SER A 291 6.19 -13.58 3.39
N CYS A 292 5.01 -13.17 2.94
CA CYS A 292 4.22 -12.11 3.55
C CYS A 292 3.55 -12.61 4.84
N SER A 293 4.40 -12.81 5.86
CA SER A 293 4.01 -13.36 7.15
C SER A 293 2.93 -12.52 7.84
N SER A 294 1.99 -13.20 8.50
CA SER A 294 0.97 -12.61 9.35
C SER A 294 1.45 -12.29 10.77
N ASN A 295 2.75 -12.47 11.09
CA ASN A 295 3.27 -12.27 12.45
C ASN A 295 3.85 -10.87 12.68
N THR A 296 4.19 -10.16 11.61
CA THR A 296 4.78 -8.82 11.66
C THR A 296 3.99 -7.89 10.74
N VAL A 297 3.96 -6.60 11.07
CA VAL A 297 3.39 -5.54 10.22
C VAL A 297 4.32 -4.34 10.27
N ASN A 298 4.52 -3.68 9.13
CA ASN A 298 5.51 -2.60 9.00
C ASN A 298 5.15 -1.54 7.94
N HIS A 299 4.00 -1.68 7.27
CA HIS A 299 3.43 -0.69 6.37
C HIS A 299 1.95 -0.48 6.68
N ALA A 300 1.42 0.71 6.40
CA ALA A 300 0.00 1.01 6.55
C ALA A 300 -0.66 1.31 5.21
N MET A 301 -1.86 0.77 5.02
CA MET A 301 -2.67 0.89 3.81
C MET A 301 -4.14 1.16 4.19
N LEU A 302 -5.02 1.25 3.19
CA LEU A 302 -6.45 1.42 3.41
C LEU A 302 -7.23 0.34 2.66
N VAL A 303 -8.06 -0.43 3.37
CA VAL A 303 -9.00 -1.35 2.75
C VAL A 303 -10.20 -0.56 2.25
N VAL A 304 -10.45 -0.61 0.95
CA VAL A 304 -11.55 0.11 0.29
C VAL A 304 -12.64 -0.81 -0.22
N GLY A 305 -12.46 -2.12 -0.11
CA GLY A 305 -13.43 -3.09 -0.58
C GLY A 305 -12.95 -4.52 -0.44
N TYR A 306 -13.79 -5.45 -0.86
CA TYR A 306 -13.52 -6.88 -0.87
C TYR A 306 -14.45 -7.62 -1.84
N THR A 307 -14.06 -8.84 -2.17
CA THR A 307 -14.89 -9.89 -2.76
C THR A 307 -14.85 -11.11 -1.82
N PRO A 308 -15.46 -12.26 -2.17
CA PRO A 308 -15.32 -13.47 -1.37
C PRO A 308 -13.86 -13.91 -1.16
N ASN A 309 -12.98 -13.64 -2.15
CA ASN A 309 -11.63 -14.20 -2.19
C ASN A 309 -10.52 -13.17 -2.02
N GLU A 310 -10.80 -11.88 -2.14
CA GLU A 310 -9.77 -10.84 -2.11
C GLU A 310 -10.20 -9.58 -1.35
N TRP A 311 -9.23 -8.91 -0.74
CA TRP A 311 -9.32 -7.53 -0.28
C TRP A 311 -8.89 -6.59 -1.38
N ILE A 312 -9.55 -5.44 -1.49
CA ILE A 312 -9.13 -4.33 -2.35
C ILE A 312 -8.50 -3.28 -1.44
N ILE A 313 -7.20 -3.06 -1.58
CA ILE A 313 -6.43 -2.17 -0.70
C ILE A 313 -5.73 -1.07 -1.51
N LYS A 314 -5.77 0.16 -1.00
CA LYS A 314 -5.14 1.35 -1.58
C LYS A 314 -3.77 1.59 -0.95
N ASN A 315 -2.79 1.91 -1.79
CA ASN A 315 -1.43 2.30 -1.40
C ASN A 315 -1.13 3.76 -1.76
N TRP A 316 0.07 4.20 -1.40
CA TRP A 316 0.58 5.57 -1.58
C TRP A 316 1.96 5.56 -2.24
N TRP A 317 2.20 4.65 -3.18
CA TRP A 317 3.48 4.51 -3.91
C TRP A 317 3.33 4.88 -5.39
N GLY A 318 2.43 5.81 -5.69
CA GLY A 318 2.18 6.26 -7.06
C GLY A 318 1.37 5.27 -7.89
N GLN A 319 1.10 5.67 -9.14
CA GLN A 319 0.22 4.94 -10.06
C GLN A 319 0.86 3.69 -10.68
N ASN A 320 2.19 3.68 -10.80
CA ASN A 320 2.91 2.59 -11.45
C ASN A 320 3.15 1.39 -10.52
N TRP A 321 2.88 1.55 -9.22
CA TRP A 321 2.85 0.42 -8.30
C TRP A 321 1.46 -0.24 -8.30
N GLY A 322 1.43 -1.57 -8.45
CA GLY A 322 0.19 -2.34 -8.44
C GLY A 322 -0.80 -1.97 -9.54
N GLU A 323 -2.08 -2.14 -9.22
CA GLU A 323 -3.21 -1.90 -10.11
C GLU A 323 -3.65 -0.44 -9.98
N ASN A 324 -2.87 0.48 -10.56
CA ASN A 324 -3.04 1.94 -10.41
C ASN A 324 -3.01 2.40 -8.94
N GLY A 325 -2.00 1.98 -8.18
CA GLY A 325 -1.88 2.29 -6.75
C GLY A 325 -2.74 1.43 -5.83
N TYR A 326 -3.44 0.43 -6.35
CA TYR A 326 -4.21 -0.55 -5.59
C TYR A 326 -3.57 -1.94 -5.63
N MET A 327 -3.96 -2.78 -4.69
CA MET A 327 -3.63 -4.20 -4.67
C MET A 327 -4.86 -5.02 -4.34
N ARG A 328 -4.94 -6.21 -4.94
CA ARG A 328 -5.85 -7.28 -4.53
C ARG A 328 -5.07 -8.27 -3.68
N LEU A 329 -5.46 -8.46 -2.43
CA LEU A 329 -4.79 -9.31 -1.45
C LEU A 329 -5.66 -10.51 -1.12
N ALA A 330 -5.09 -11.71 -1.04
CA ALA A 330 -5.85 -12.91 -0.65
C ALA A 330 -6.57 -12.74 0.70
N LYS A 331 -7.87 -13.02 0.70
CA LYS A 331 -8.74 -12.98 1.87
C LYS A 331 -8.86 -14.37 2.52
N ASN A 332 -9.25 -14.42 3.79
CA ASN A 332 -9.43 -15.63 4.61
C ASN A 332 -8.13 -16.39 4.94
N LYS A 333 -6.97 -15.72 4.85
CA LYS A 333 -5.64 -16.26 5.19
C LYS A 333 -4.88 -15.39 6.19
N ASN A 334 -5.47 -14.26 6.58
CA ASN A 334 -4.83 -13.12 7.23
C ASN A 334 -3.48 -12.79 6.59
N ARG A 335 -3.40 -12.90 5.25
CA ARG A 335 -2.15 -12.73 4.49
C ARG A 335 -1.55 -11.36 4.80
N CYS A 336 -0.23 -11.30 4.97
CA CYS A 336 0.47 -10.08 5.39
C CYS A 336 0.00 -9.50 6.74
N GLY A 337 -0.81 -10.20 7.52
CA GLY A 337 -1.32 -9.70 8.79
C GLY A 337 -2.36 -8.58 8.65
N ILE A 338 -3.09 -8.51 7.54
CA ILE A 338 -4.05 -7.42 7.25
C ILE A 338 -5.08 -7.16 8.35
N ALA A 339 -5.51 -8.20 9.08
CA ALA A 339 -6.45 -8.07 10.19
C ALA A 339 -5.77 -7.97 11.56
N ASN A 340 -4.44 -7.86 11.63
CA ASN A 340 -3.72 -7.78 12.91
C ASN A 340 -3.95 -6.45 13.63
N TYR A 341 -4.01 -5.36 12.86
CA TYR A 341 -4.19 -4.02 13.41
C TYR A 341 -4.96 -3.17 12.40
N ALA A 342 -6.28 -3.17 12.54
CA ALA A 342 -7.21 -2.42 11.71
C ALA A 342 -7.95 -1.42 12.59
N VAL A 343 -8.04 -0.17 12.13
CA VAL A 343 -8.58 0.95 12.91
C VAL A 343 -9.45 1.85 12.06
N TYR A 344 -10.37 2.55 12.71
CA TYR A 344 -11.20 3.58 12.08
C TYR A 344 -11.51 4.70 13.07
N GLY A 345 -11.72 5.90 12.53
CA GLY A 345 -12.19 7.07 13.27
C GLY A 345 -13.69 7.27 13.11
N ASN A 346 -14.31 7.92 14.08
CA ASN A 346 -15.64 8.49 13.99
C ASN A 346 -15.51 10.02 13.95
N ILE A 347 -16.41 10.63 13.20
CA ILE A 347 -16.50 12.08 13.08
C ILE A 347 -17.84 12.58 13.62
N ASP A 348 -17.87 13.87 13.94
CA ASP A 348 -19.04 14.63 14.39
C ASP A 348 -20.18 14.71 13.37
#